data_AF-F2ELM0-F1
#
_entry.id   AF-F2ELM0-F1
#
_cell.length_a   1.000
_cell.length_b   1.000
_cell.length_c   1.000
_cell.angle_alpha   90.00
_cell.angle_beta   90.00
_cell.angle_gamma   90.00
#
_symmetry.space_group_name_H-M   'P 1'
#
loop_
_entity.id
_entity.type
_entity.pdbx_description
1 polymer ?
#
loop_
_entity_poly.entity_id
_entity_poly.type
_entity_poly.pdbx_seq_one_letter_code
_entity_poly.pdbx_strand_id
1 'polypeptide(L)'
;MVEFLQSSVGIIHKNHAESITSFIKESVVEELEDTNSSKPPQKKRLTFCVEGNISVGKSTFLQRIANETIELRDLVEIVPEPVAKWQDVGPDHFNILDAFYAEPQRYAYTFQNYVFVTRVMQERESSGGIKPLRLMERSVFSDRMVFVRAVHEANWMNEMEISIYDSWFDPVVSSLPGLIPDGFIYLRASPDTCHKRMMLRKRSEEGGVSLDYLQGLHEKHESWLFPSKGGGSGVLSVSQLPTHMDGSLPPGIRDRVFYLEGDHMHSSIQKVPALVLDCEPDIDFNRDIQAKRKYAQQVAEFFEFVNSKKEAPSEQTSTEKDRMNPKIMFPNRGGLWVPDGVPPFAGSAMNLDFRRAMSSYLPT
;
A
#
# COMPACT_ATOMS: atom_id res chain seq x y z
N MET A 1 22.12 -17.62 -4.80
CA MET A 1 20.75 -17.08 -4.95
C MET A 1 19.84 -18.07 -5.66
N VAL A 2 20.18 -18.57 -6.86
CA VAL A 2 19.43 -19.66 -7.53
C VAL A 2 19.17 -20.85 -6.58
N GLU A 3 20.21 -21.41 -5.95
CA GLU A 3 20.05 -22.55 -5.03
C GLU A 3 19.16 -22.22 -3.81
N PHE A 4 19.17 -20.98 -3.33
CA PHE A 4 18.29 -20.53 -2.25
C PHE A 4 16.84 -20.47 -2.71
N LEU A 5 16.58 -19.94 -3.92
CA LEU A 5 15.26 -19.92 -4.54
C LEU A 5 14.72 -21.34 -4.77
N GLN A 6 15.57 -22.28 -5.15
CA GLN A 6 15.15 -23.67 -5.36
C GLN A 6 14.90 -24.43 -4.05
N SER A 7 15.76 -24.24 -3.04
CA SER A 7 15.73 -25.03 -1.80
C SER A 7 14.83 -24.45 -0.72
N SER A 8 14.78 -23.13 -0.60
CA SER A 8 14.12 -22.42 0.52
C SER A 8 12.82 -21.75 0.10
N VAL A 9 12.72 -21.34 -1.17
CA VAL A 9 11.51 -20.68 -1.73
C VAL A 9 10.66 -21.65 -2.57
N GLY A 10 11.22 -22.80 -2.95
CA GLY A 10 10.49 -23.86 -3.66
C GLY A 10 10.34 -23.63 -5.17
N ILE A 11 11.17 -22.78 -5.79
CA ILE A 11 11.17 -22.59 -7.25
C ILE A 11 11.83 -23.80 -7.92
N ILE A 12 11.01 -24.77 -8.33
CA ILE A 12 11.47 -26.09 -8.77
C ILE A 12 12.28 -26.00 -10.08
N HIS A 13 11.85 -25.16 -11.02
CA HIS A 13 12.49 -25.04 -12.33
C HIS A 13 13.72 -24.14 -12.29
N LYS A 14 14.89 -24.72 -12.55
CA LYS A 14 16.19 -24.04 -12.53
C LYS A 14 16.23 -22.79 -13.41
N ASN A 15 15.69 -22.87 -14.63
CA ASN A 15 15.64 -21.73 -15.55
C ASN A 15 14.85 -20.54 -14.97
N HIS A 16 13.79 -20.82 -14.20
CA HIS A 16 12.98 -19.78 -13.57
C HIS A 16 13.72 -19.12 -12.40
N ALA A 17 14.39 -19.94 -11.57
CA ALA A 17 15.25 -19.44 -10.50
C ALA A 17 16.45 -18.64 -11.03
N GLU A 18 16.98 -19.01 -12.21
CA GLU A 18 18.03 -18.27 -12.92
C GLU A 18 17.54 -16.94 -13.48
N SER A 19 16.36 -16.88 -14.11
CA SER A 19 15.77 -15.63 -14.59
C SER A 19 15.49 -14.65 -13.46
N ILE A 20 14.90 -15.13 -12.35
CA ILE A 20 14.67 -14.30 -11.15
C ILE A 20 15.99 -13.81 -10.57
N THR A 21 17.00 -14.68 -10.52
CA THR A 21 18.33 -14.30 -10.04
C THR A 21 18.99 -13.26 -10.94
N SER A 22 18.87 -13.38 -12.27
CA SER A 22 19.40 -12.40 -13.22
C SER A 22 18.70 -11.05 -13.06
N PHE A 23 17.38 -11.04 -12.96
CA PHE A 23 16.60 -9.82 -12.78
C PHE A 23 16.95 -9.08 -11.48
N ILE A 24 17.07 -9.82 -10.36
CA ILE A 24 17.49 -9.23 -9.08
C ILE A 24 18.92 -8.69 -9.19
N LYS A 25 19.81 -9.43 -9.84
CA LYS A 25 21.20 -8.99 -10.02
C LYS A 25 21.29 -7.74 -10.89
N GLU A 26 20.53 -7.66 -11.98
CA GLU A 26 20.43 -6.49 -12.84
C GLU A 26 19.85 -5.30 -12.09
N SER A 27 18.77 -5.48 -11.33
CA SER A 27 18.15 -4.40 -10.53
C SER A 27 19.10 -3.86 -9.46
N VAL A 28 19.87 -4.75 -8.79
CA VAL A 28 20.88 -4.34 -7.79
C VAL A 28 22.07 -3.67 -8.45
N VAL A 29 22.50 -4.10 -9.64
CA VAL A 29 23.58 -3.44 -10.39
C VAL A 29 23.14 -2.07 -10.88
N GLU A 30 21.88 -1.91 -11.33
CA GLU A 30 21.31 -0.62 -11.74
C GLU A 30 21.26 0.36 -10.55
N GLU A 31 20.86 -0.11 -9.35
CA GLU A 31 20.92 0.67 -8.12
C GLU A 31 22.36 1.05 -7.71
N LEU A 32 23.35 0.17 -7.95
CA LEU A 32 24.76 0.43 -7.64
C LEU A 32 25.44 1.35 -8.66
N GLU A 33 25.07 1.29 -9.94
CA GLU A 33 25.60 2.20 -10.97
C GLU A 33 25.08 3.63 -10.79
N ASP A 34 23.85 3.81 -10.30
CA ASP A 34 23.35 5.13 -9.90
C ASP A 34 24.16 5.74 -8.74
N THR A 35 24.77 4.93 -7.87
CA THR A 35 25.66 5.41 -6.79
C THR A 35 27.07 5.80 -7.24
N ASN A 36 27.55 5.31 -8.40
CA ASN A 36 28.91 5.55 -8.91
C ASN A 36 28.98 6.63 -10.01
N SER A 37 27.86 7.18 -10.46
CA SER A 37 27.85 8.31 -11.39
C SER A 37 28.02 9.64 -10.64
N SER A 38 28.95 10.48 -11.09
CA SER A 38 29.18 11.86 -10.62
C SER A 38 28.05 12.83 -11.03
N LYS A 39 26.80 12.39 -10.89
CA LYS A 39 25.63 13.27 -11.02
C LYS A 39 25.58 14.19 -9.79
N PRO A 40 25.19 15.48 -9.94
CA PRO A 40 24.95 16.34 -8.79
C PRO A 40 23.95 15.66 -7.85
N PRO A 41 24.01 15.89 -6.52
CA PRO A 41 23.10 15.25 -5.57
C PRO A 41 21.66 15.50 -6.01
N GLN A 42 21.01 14.45 -6.53
CA GLN A 42 19.61 14.52 -6.92
C GLN A 42 18.81 14.79 -5.65
N LYS A 43 18.11 15.93 -5.61
CA LYS A 43 17.11 16.19 -4.56
C LYS A 43 16.18 14.98 -4.50
N LYS A 44 16.11 14.33 -3.34
CA LYS A 44 15.28 13.14 -3.13
C LYS A 44 13.82 13.53 -3.34
N ARG A 45 13.24 13.11 -4.47
CA ARG A 45 11.84 13.33 -4.84
C ARG A 45 10.90 12.83 -3.76
N LEU A 46 9.89 13.63 -3.41
CA LEU A 46 8.87 13.24 -2.44
C LEU A 46 7.76 12.44 -3.13
N THR A 47 7.20 11.45 -2.44
CA THR A 47 6.00 10.72 -2.89
C THR A 47 4.86 10.91 -1.91
N PHE A 48 3.75 11.48 -2.36
CA PHE A 48 2.50 11.53 -1.62
C PHE A 48 1.44 10.63 -2.24
N CYS A 49 0.65 9.96 -1.40
CA CYS A 49 -0.48 9.15 -1.83
C CYS A 49 -1.80 9.82 -1.44
N VAL A 50 -2.68 10.02 -2.42
CA VAL A 50 -4.03 10.55 -2.20
C VAL A 50 -4.98 9.39 -1.89
N GLU A 51 -5.49 9.40 -0.67
CA GLU A 51 -6.35 8.37 -0.12
C GLU A 51 -7.78 8.85 0.07
N GLY A 52 -8.69 7.89 0.22
CA GLY A 52 -10.08 8.16 0.57
C GLY A 52 -11.06 7.20 -0.07
N ASN A 53 -12.31 7.29 0.37
CA ASN A 53 -13.38 6.37 -0.02
C ASN A 53 -13.63 6.36 -1.55
N ILE A 54 -14.29 5.32 -2.05
CA ILE A 54 -14.75 5.28 -3.44
C ILE A 54 -15.64 6.51 -3.69
N SER A 55 -15.49 7.14 -4.86
CA SER A 55 -16.27 8.31 -5.27
C SER A 55 -16.13 9.58 -4.40
N VAL A 56 -15.13 9.68 -3.52
CA VAL A 56 -14.85 10.93 -2.78
C VAL A 56 -14.39 12.08 -3.67
N GLY A 57 -13.85 11.79 -4.87
CA GLY A 57 -13.38 12.78 -5.84
C GLY A 57 -11.87 12.81 -6.08
N LYS A 58 -11.13 11.73 -5.77
CA LYS A 58 -9.66 11.65 -5.92
C LYS A 58 -9.16 11.98 -7.32
N SER A 59 -9.68 11.31 -8.36
CA SER A 59 -9.23 11.56 -9.74
C SER A 59 -9.52 13.00 -10.18
N THR A 60 -10.66 13.56 -9.74
CA THR A 60 -11.00 14.98 -9.97
C THR A 60 -10.05 15.91 -9.22
N PHE A 61 -9.73 15.62 -7.95
CA PHE A 61 -8.77 16.37 -7.15
C PHE A 61 -7.41 16.41 -7.84
N LEU A 62 -6.89 15.25 -8.25
CA LEU A 62 -5.61 15.15 -8.97
C LEU A 62 -5.64 15.98 -10.26
N GLN A 63 -6.63 15.76 -11.12
CA GLN A 63 -6.69 16.46 -12.41
C GLN A 63 -6.94 17.96 -12.26
N ARG A 64 -7.82 18.39 -11.35
CA ARG A 64 -8.26 19.80 -11.26
C ARG A 64 -7.39 20.64 -10.35
N ILE A 65 -6.83 20.07 -9.28
CA ILE A 65 -6.05 20.84 -8.31
C ILE A 65 -4.56 20.73 -8.65
N ALA A 66 -4.03 19.53 -8.88
CA ALA A 66 -2.59 19.37 -9.08
C ALA A 66 -2.11 19.80 -10.48
N ASN A 67 -2.89 19.62 -11.55
CA ASN A 67 -2.47 20.03 -12.90
C ASN A 67 -2.79 21.49 -13.26
N GLU A 68 -3.87 22.05 -12.72
CA GLU A 68 -4.42 23.33 -13.20
C GLU A 68 -4.13 24.52 -12.29
N THR A 69 -3.48 24.33 -11.15
CA THR A 69 -3.08 25.43 -10.26
C THR A 69 -1.60 25.74 -10.42
N ILE A 70 -1.27 27.04 -10.36
CA ILE A 70 0.11 27.52 -10.55
C ILE A 70 1.00 27.00 -9.41
N GLU A 71 0.41 26.85 -8.21
CA GLU A 71 1.08 26.35 -7.02
C GLU A 71 1.61 24.91 -7.17
N LEU A 72 0.97 24.07 -7.99
CA LEU A 72 1.31 22.64 -8.10
C LEU A 72 1.74 22.18 -9.49
N ARG A 73 1.37 22.88 -10.57
CA ARG A 73 1.55 22.41 -11.95
C ARG A 73 3.01 22.04 -12.29
N ASP A 74 3.96 22.85 -11.86
CA ASP A 74 5.39 22.63 -12.13
C ASP A 74 6.07 21.77 -11.06
N LEU A 75 5.40 21.57 -9.92
CA LEU A 75 5.87 20.80 -8.77
C LEU A 75 5.51 19.31 -8.88
N VAL A 76 4.33 18.99 -9.44
CA VAL A 76 3.69 17.68 -9.26
C VAL A 76 3.65 16.85 -10.53
N GLU A 77 4.09 15.61 -10.42
CA GLU A 77 3.79 14.54 -11.37
C GLU A 77 2.69 13.66 -10.80
N ILE A 78 1.61 13.50 -11.58
CA ILE A 78 0.43 12.74 -11.16
C ILE A 78 0.54 11.31 -11.69
N VAL A 79 0.32 10.35 -10.80
CA VAL A 79 0.19 8.93 -11.13
C VAL A 79 -1.23 8.50 -10.80
N PRO A 80 -2.15 8.46 -11.79
CA PRO A 80 -3.54 8.08 -11.56
C PRO A 80 -3.69 6.58 -11.28
N GLU A 81 -4.86 6.18 -10.78
CA GLU A 81 -5.17 4.77 -10.56
C GLU A 81 -5.22 4.01 -11.90
N PRO A 82 -4.63 2.80 -12.01
CA PRO A 82 -4.49 2.09 -13.28
C PRO A 82 -5.78 1.35 -13.69
N VAL A 83 -6.94 2.00 -13.56
CA VAL A 83 -8.23 1.34 -13.74
C VAL A 83 -8.41 0.74 -15.13
N ALA A 84 -7.80 1.34 -16.16
CA ALA A 84 -7.79 0.79 -17.51
C ALA A 84 -7.14 -0.62 -17.55
N LYS A 85 -6.06 -0.84 -16.77
CA LYS A 85 -5.44 -2.18 -16.66
C LYS A 85 -6.40 -3.19 -16.01
N TRP A 86 -7.31 -2.75 -15.15
CA TRP A 86 -8.27 -3.63 -14.46
C TRP A 86 -9.53 -3.92 -15.27
N GLN A 87 -9.85 -3.07 -16.24
CA GLN A 87 -10.98 -3.26 -17.14
C GLN A 87 -10.61 -4.11 -18.36
N ASP A 88 -9.32 -4.27 -18.64
CA ASP A 88 -8.81 -4.94 -19.82
C ASP A 88 -7.60 -5.82 -19.46
N VAL A 89 -7.87 -7.07 -19.05
CA VAL A 89 -6.85 -8.03 -18.61
C VAL A 89 -6.69 -9.16 -19.61
N GLY A 90 -5.45 -9.38 -20.04
CA GLY A 90 -5.07 -10.53 -20.87
C GLY A 90 -5.55 -10.46 -22.32
N PRO A 91 -5.30 -11.50 -23.12
CA PRO A 91 -5.66 -11.52 -24.54
C PRO A 91 -7.18 -11.55 -24.78
N ASP A 92 -7.96 -11.98 -23.80
CA ASP A 92 -9.43 -12.09 -23.89
C ASP A 92 -10.15 -10.80 -23.46
N HIS A 93 -9.41 -9.73 -23.15
CA HIS A 93 -9.92 -8.43 -22.73
C HIS A 93 -10.90 -8.51 -21.54
N PHE A 94 -10.52 -9.25 -20.49
CA PHE A 94 -11.40 -9.52 -19.35
C PHE A 94 -11.46 -8.34 -18.38
N ASN A 95 -12.67 -7.88 -18.04
CA ASN A 95 -12.89 -6.83 -17.04
C ASN A 95 -12.98 -7.43 -15.63
N ILE A 96 -11.84 -7.53 -14.95
CA ILE A 96 -11.80 -8.11 -13.59
C ILE A 96 -12.45 -7.20 -12.55
N LEU A 97 -12.52 -5.89 -12.78
CA LEU A 97 -13.22 -4.95 -11.91
C LEU A 97 -14.74 -5.24 -11.90
N ASP A 98 -15.33 -5.43 -13.08
CA ASP A 98 -16.74 -5.80 -13.21
C ASP A 98 -17.01 -7.19 -12.60
N ALA A 99 -16.14 -8.17 -12.90
CA ALA A 99 -16.23 -9.51 -12.33
C ALA A 99 -16.17 -9.52 -10.79
N PHE A 100 -15.36 -8.65 -10.19
CA PHE A 100 -15.31 -8.47 -8.74
C PHE A 100 -16.65 -7.99 -8.17
N TYR A 101 -17.30 -7.00 -8.78
CA TYR A 101 -18.59 -6.51 -8.28
C TYR A 101 -19.75 -7.48 -8.58
N ALA A 102 -19.65 -8.26 -9.66
CA ALA A 102 -20.65 -9.28 -10.00
C ALA A 102 -20.58 -10.52 -9.09
N GLU A 103 -19.38 -11.04 -8.83
CA GLU A 103 -19.16 -12.25 -8.02
C GLU A 103 -18.00 -12.07 -7.02
N PRO A 104 -18.17 -11.25 -5.95
CA PRO A 104 -17.09 -10.92 -5.04
C PRO A 104 -16.43 -12.14 -4.38
N GLN A 105 -17.20 -13.17 -4.02
CA GLN A 105 -16.67 -14.39 -3.39
C GLN A 105 -15.68 -15.15 -4.29
N ARG A 106 -15.82 -15.05 -5.61
CA ARG A 106 -14.92 -15.71 -6.55
C ARG A 106 -13.72 -14.84 -6.88
N TYR A 107 -13.94 -13.54 -7.04
CA TYR A 107 -12.95 -12.64 -7.64
C TYR A 107 -12.25 -11.73 -6.64
N ALA A 108 -12.66 -11.65 -5.37
CA ALA A 108 -12.04 -10.77 -4.37
C ALA A 108 -10.53 -11.00 -4.26
N TYR A 109 -10.10 -12.24 -4.00
CA TYR A 109 -8.67 -12.54 -3.89
C TYR A 109 -7.90 -12.22 -5.18
N THR A 110 -8.41 -12.65 -6.34
CA THR A 110 -7.74 -12.39 -7.64
C THR A 110 -7.64 -10.90 -7.93
N PHE A 111 -8.71 -10.14 -7.68
CA PHE A 111 -8.75 -8.70 -7.93
C PHE A 111 -7.81 -7.95 -6.99
N GLN A 112 -7.84 -8.22 -5.68
CA GLN A 112 -6.96 -7.54 -4.72
C GLN A 112 -5.47 -7.82 -4.99
N ASN A 113 -5.10 -9.05 -5.39
CA ASN A 113 -3.73 -9.36 -5.81
C ASN A 113 -3.34 -8.56 -7.06
N TYR A 114 -4.22 -8.50 -8.05
CA TYR A 114 -3.93 -7.79 -9.29
C TYR A 114 -3.80 -6.27 -9.07
N VAL A 115 -4.67 -5.68 -8.24
CA VAL A 115 -4.56 -4.28 -7.82
C VAL A 115 -3.18 -4.01 -7.23
N PHE A 116 -2.75 -4.79 -6.23
CA PHE A 116 -1.43 -4.61 -5.62
C PHE A 116 -0.29 -4.75 -6.64
N VAL A 117 -0.30 -5.77 -7.51
CA VAL A 117 0.73 -5.95 -8.56
C VAL A 117 0.79 -4.74 -9.48
N THR A 118 -0.37 -4.24 -9.94
CA THR A 118 -0.40 -3.06 -10.82
C THR A 118 0.14 -1.81 -10.12
N ARG A 119 -0.05 -1.66 -8.79
CA ARG A 119 0.55 -0.55 -8.03
C ARG A 119 2.06 -0.67 -7.87
N VAL A 120 2.57 -1.88 -7.63
CA VAL A 120 4.02 -2.13 -7.60
C VAL A 120 4.65 -1.79 -8.95
N MET A 121 4.00 -2.16 -10.06
CA MET A 121 4.47 -1.78 -11.39
C MET A 121 4.41 -0.26 -11.60
N GLN A 122 3.35 0.42 -11.16
CA GLN A 122 3.25 1.87 -11.26
C GLN A 122 4.33 2.60 -10.46
N GLU A 123 4.68 2.10 -9.27
CA GLU A 123 5.78 2.64 -8.48
C GLU A 123 7.08 2.60 -9.29
N ARG A 124 7.40 1.43 -9.86
CA ARG A 124 8.60 1.23 -10.69
C ARG A 124 8.59 2.09 -11.95
N GLU A 125 7.46 2.17 -12.64
CA GLU A 125 7.29 2.95 -13.89
C GLU A 125 7.41 4.46 -13.64
N SER A 126 6.98 4.93 -12.47
CA SER A 126 6.94 6.36 -12.14
C SER A 126 8.12 6.85 -11.29
N SER A 127 9.03 5.98 -10.83
CA SER A 127 10.11 6.35 -9.90
C SER A 127 11.09 7.36 -10.52
N GLY A 128 11.41 7.22 -11.81
CA GLY A 128 12.38 8.04 -12.54
C GLY A 128 11.92 9.44 -12.98
N GLY A 129 10.77 9.91 -12.50
CA GLY A 129 10.23 11.24 -12.83
C GLY A 129 11.09 12.40 -12.33
N ILE A 130 11.05 13.53 -13.06
CA ILE A 130 11.93 14.70 -12.83
C ILE A 130 11.32 15.70 -11.84
N LYS A 131 10.00 15.71 -11.69
CA LYS A 131 9.31 16.67 -10.83
C LYS A 131 9.53 16.36 -9.35
N PRO A 132 9.66 17.37 -8.48
CA PRO A 132 10.04 17.19 -7.08
C PRO A 132 8.97 16.45 -6.23
N LEU A 133 7.70 16.49 -6.63
CA LEU A 133 6.62 15.77 -5.97
C LEU A 133 5.98 14.76 -6.92
N ARG A 134 5.95 13.48 -6.52
CA ARG A 134 5.11 12.43 -7.09
C ARG A 134 3.81 12.35 -6.30
N LEU A 135 2.67 12.46 -6.96
CA LEU A 135 1.35 12.38 -6.33
C LEU A 135 0.58 11.19 -6.92
N MET A 136 0.42 10.13 -6.12
CA MET A 136 -0.17 8.87 -6.54
C MET A 136 -1.62 8.74 -6.09
N GLU A 137 -2.49 8.21 -6.95
CA GLU A 137 -3.87 7.87 -6.58
C GLU A 137 -3.90 6.51 -5.87
N ARG A 138 -4.03 6.56 -4.54
CA ARG A 138 -3.93 5.44 -3.59
C ARG A 138 -2.57 4.75 -3.52
N SER A 139 -2.28 4.20 -2.35
CA SER A 139 -1.09 3.41 -2.05
C SER A 139 -1.41 1.91 -1.94
N VAL A 140 -0.35 1.09 -1.96
CA VAL A 140 -0.44 -0.33 -1.59
C VAL A 140 -0.96 -0.54 -0.15
N PHE A 141 -0.78 0.46 0.73
CA PHE A 141 -1.32 0.41 2.09
C PHE A 141 -2.84 0.51 2.10
N SER A 142 -3.45 1.28 1.20
CA SER A 142 -4.91 1.32 1.08
C SER A 142 -5.49 -0.03 0.63
N ASP A 143 -4.78 -0.73 -0.27
CA ASP A 143 -5.18 -2.07 -0.72
C ASP A 143 -5.22 -3.01 0.48
N ARG A 144 -4.15 -3.05 1.29
CA ARG A 144 -4.08 -3.95 2.45
C ARG A 144 -4.93 -3.52 3.65
N MET A 145 -4.88 -2.26 4.04
CA MET A 145 -5.47 -1.73 5.28
C MET A 145 -6.96 -1.40 5.14
N VAL A 146 -7.45 -1.23 3.91
CA VAL A 146 -8.86 -0.93 3.65
C VAL A 146 -9.50 -2.07 2.86
N PHE A 147 -9.06 -2.31 1.63
CA PHE A 147 -9.81 -3.17 0.71
C PHE A 147 -9.71 -4.66 1.04
N VAL A 148 -8.50 -5.18 1.26
CA VAL A 148 -8.26 -6.57 1.67
C VAL A 148 -8.96 -6.85 3.00
N ARG A 149 -8.85 -5.94 3.98
CA ARG A 149 -9.58 -6.06 5.25
C ARG A 149 -11.10 -6.06 5.04
N ALA A 150 -11.63 -5.21 4.17
CA ALA A 150 -13.07 -5.17 3.90
C ALA A 150 -13.59 -6.46 3.26
N VAL A 151 -12.87 -7.01 2.27
CA VAL A 151 -13.30 -8.25 1.61
C VAL A 151 -13.13 -9.48 2.50
N HIS A 152 -12.14 -9.47 3.40
CA HIS A 152 -11.95 -10.51 4.42
C HIS A 152 -13.06 -10.46 5.48
N GLU A 153 -13.34 -9.30 6.06
CA GLU A 153 -14.44 -9.12 7.03
C GLU A 153 -15.82 -9.43 6.42
N ALA A 154 -15.98 -9.24 5.11
CA ALA A 154 -17.18 -9.61 4.36
C ALA A 154 -17.26 -11.12 4.01
N ASN A 155 -16.28 -11.93 4.41
CA ASN A 155 -16.13 -13.35 4.06
C ASN A 155 -16.06 -13.62 2.54
N TRP A 156 -15.56 -12.67 1.75
CA TRP A 156 -15.26 -12.87 0.32
C TRP A 156 -13.83 -13.36 0.09
N MET A 157 -12.98 -13.21 1.10
CA MET A 157 -11.64 -13.77 1.15
C MET A 157 -11.51 -14.57 2.45
N ASN A 158 -11.01 -15.80 2.39
CA ASN A 158 -10.85 -16.66 3.57
C ASN A 158 -9.47 -16.48 4.25
N GLU A 159 -9.29 -17.12 5.41
CA GLU A 159 -8.05 -17.04 6.21
C GLU A 159 -6.79 -17.50 5.45
N MET A 160 -6.92 -18.52 4.59
CA MET A 160 -5.80 -19.00 3.78
C MET A 160 -5.43 -17.96 2.72
N GLU A 161 -6.40 -17.37 2.05
CA GLU A 161 -6.17 -16.34 1.04
C GLU A 161 -5.56 -15.05 1.61
N ILE A 162 -6.04 -14.57 2.76
CA ILE A 162 -5.41 -13.42 3.43
C ILE A 162 -3.99 -13.75 3.92
N SER A 163 -3.76 -14.96 4.44
CA SER A 163 -2.41 -15.41 4.84
C SER A 163 -1.46 -15.46 3.65
N ILE A 164 -1.93 -15.91 2.48
CA ILE A 164 -1.15 -15.84 1.25
C ILE A 164 -0.92 -14.39 0.87
N TYR A 165 -1.94 -13.52 0.88
CA TYR A 165 -1.76 -12.10 0.59
C TYR A 165 -0.64 -11.46 1.44
N ASP A 166 -0.65 -11.71 2.76
CA ASP A 166 0.32 -11.17 3.70
C ASP A 166 1.73 -11.72 3.47
N SER A 167 1.83 -12.98 3.04
CA SER A 167 3.13 -13.64 2.82
C SER A 167 4.02 -12.99 1.76
N TRP A 168 3.45 -12.16 0.87
CA TRP A 168 4.22 -11.37 -0.11
C TRP A 168 4.05 -9.86 0.07
N PHE A 169 2.97 -9.36 0.66
CA PHE A 169 2.81 -7.94 0.97
C PHE A 169 3.98 -7.40 1.81
N ASP A 170 4.26 -8.01 2.98
CA ASP A 170 5.28 -7.52 3.91
C ASP A 170 6.70 -7.59 3.31
N PRO A 171 7.13 -8.70 2.66
CA PRO A 171 8.42 -8.76 1.98
C PRO A 171 8.56 -7.72 0.85
N VAL A 172 7.54 -7.55 0.01
CA VAL A 172 7.61 -6.62 -1.12
C VAL A 172 7.72 -5.17 -0.63
N VAL A 173 6.91 -4.77 0.35
CA VAL A 173 6.99 -3.43 0.94
C VAL A 173 8.34 -3.20 1.62
N SER A 174 8.89 -4.22 2.27
CA SER A 174 10.21 -4.14 2.92
C SER A 174 11.37 -4.06 1.91
N SER A 175 11.24 -4.72 0.76
CA SER A 175 12.27 -4.71 -0.30
C SER A 175 12.21 -3.51 -1.23
N LEU A 176 11.05 -2.85 -1.35
CA LEU A 176 10.84 -1.71 -2.25
C LEU A 176 10.48 -0.45 -1.45
N PRO A 177 11.48 0.31 -0.95
CA PRO A 177 11.23 1.50 -0.14
C PRO A 177 10.47 2.60 -0.89
N GLY A 178 10.49 2.58 -2.24
CA GLY A 178 9.72 3.50 -3.08
C GLY A 178 8.20 3.35 -2.95
N LEU A 179 7.71 2.21 -2.42
CA LEU A 179 6.30 2.00 -2.11
C LEU A 179 5.84 2.73 -0.85
N ILE A 180 6.77 3.11 0.03
CA ILE A 180 6.47 3.82 1.28
C ILE A 180 6.37 5.32 0.95
N PRO A 181 5.17 5.93 1.05
CA PRO A 181 5.04 7.35 0.77
C PRO A 181 5.62 8.18 1.91
N ASP A 182 6.04 9.39 1.54
CA ASP A 182 6.56 10.40 2.48
C ASP A 182 5.44 11.17 3.19
N GLY A 183 4.22 11.04 2.68
CA GLY A 183 3.03 11.63 3.26
C GLY A 183 1.76 11.11 2.59
N PHE A 184 0.66 11.17 3.32
CA PHE A 184 -0.67 10.86 2.80
C PHE A 184 -1.50 12.13 2.67
N ILE A 185 -2.40 12.16 1.69
CA ILE A 185 -3.44 13.18 1.57
C ILE A 185 -4.78 12.46 1.64
N TYR A 186 -5.47 12.56 2.76
CA TYR A 186 -6.76 11.92 2.95
C TYR A 186 -7.89 12.88 2.56
N LEU A 187 -8.56 12.58 1.45
CA LEU A 187 -9.80 13.26 1.07
C LEU A 187 -10.95 12.65 1.87
N ARG A 188 -11.51 13.42 2.79
CA ARG A 188 -12.52 12.97 3.75
C ARG A 188 -13.90 13.49 3.36
N ALA A 189 -14.84 12.58 3.16
CA ALA A 189 -16.27 12.88 3.02
C ALA A 189 -17.09 11.72 3.59
N SER A 190 -18.34 12.00 3.94
CA SER A 190 -19.29 11.03 4.47
C SER A 190 -19.61 9.93 3.43
N PRO A 191 -19.93 8.71 3.88
CA PRO A 191 -20.43 7.65 3.00
C PRO A 191 -21.64 8.07 2.17
N ASP A 192 -22.57 8.84 2.75
CA ASP A 192 -23.72 9.41 2.03
C ASP A 192 -23.30 10.30 0.86
N THR A 193 -22.34 11.19 1.08
CA THR A 193 -21.82 12.08 0.04
C THR A 193 -21.09 11.28 -1.05
N CYS A 194 -20.27 10.30 -0.65
CA CYS A 194 -19.60 9.39 -1.59
C CYS A 194 -20.60 8.59 -2.43
N HIS A 195 -21.66 8.06 -1.80
CA HIS A 195 -22.71 7.29 -2.46
C HIS A 195 -23.48 8.16 -3.45
N LYS A 196 -23.88 9.38 -3.05
CA LYS A 196 -24.53 10.34 -3.96
C LYS A 196 -23.65 10.63 -5.20
N ARG A 197 -22.35 10.89 -5.00
CA ARG A 197 -21.40 11.13 -6.10
C ARG A 197 -21.21 9.91 -7.00
N MET A 198 -21.18 8.71 -6.42
CA MET A 198 -21.10 7.44 -7.17
C MET A 198 -22.30 7.27 -8.11
N MET A 199 -23.51 7.54 -7.61
CA MET A 199 -24.75 7.47 -8.40
C MET A 199 -24.79 8.50 -9.53
N LEU A 200 -24.16 9.67 -9.35
CA LEU A 200 -24.02 10.68 -10.41
C LEU A 200 -22.99 10.27 -11.47
N ARG A 201 -21.88 9.63 -11.06
CA ARG A 201 -20.82 9.15 -11.96
C ARG A 201 -21.28 8.04 -12.89
N LYS A 202 -22.23 7.21 -12.46
CA LYS A 202 -22.87 6.14 -13.26
C LYS A 202 -21.90 5.20 -13.95
N ARG A 203 -20.83 4.82 -13.26
CA ARG A 203 -19.94 3.77 -13.73
C ARG A 203 -20.69 2.43 -13.69
N SER A 204 -20.69 1.68 -14.79
CA SER A 204 -21.49 0.45 -14.92
C SER A 204 -21.14 -0.59 -13.86
N GLU A 205 -19.85 -0.74 -13.55
CA GLU A 205 -19.36 -1.71 -12.57
C GLU A 205 -19.77 -1.35 -11.12
N GLU A 206 -19.99 -0.07 -10.83
CA GLU A 206 -20.28 0.42 -9.46
C GLU A 206 -21.78 0.39 -9.12
N GLY A 207 -22.65 -0.03 -10.05
CA GLY A 207 -24.10 -0.01 -9.87
C GLY A 207 -24.61 -0.88 -8.72
N GLY A 208 -23.84 -1.88 -8.28
CA GLY A 208 -24.17 -2.77 -7.16
C GLY A 208 -23.59 -2.38 -5.81
N VAL A 209 -22.79 -1.29 -5.74
CA VAL A 209 -22.11 -0.91 -4.50
C VAL A 209 -23.10 -0.31 -3.50
N SER A 210 -23.22 -0.93 -2.32
CA SER A 210 -24.14 -0.48 -1.28
C SER A 210 -23.55 0.65 -0.41
N LEU A 211 -24.44 1.44 0.20
CA LEU A 211 -24.04 2.43 1.21
C LEU A 211 -23.33 1.77 2.40
N ASP A 212 -23.79 0.60 2.85
CA ASP A 212 -23.17 -0.14 3.96
C ASP A 212 -21.72 -0.53 3.64
N TYR A 213 -21.45 -0.92 2.40
CA TYR A 213 -20.07 -1.19 1.97
C TYR A 213 -19.22 0.09 2.02
N LEU A 214 -19.74 1.22 1.55
CA LEU A 214 -19.05 2.51 1.64
C LEU A 214 -18.83 2.96 3.09
N GLN A 215 -19.76 2.68 3.99
CA GLN A 215 -19.64 2.94 5.42
C GLN A 215 -18.49 2.12 6.01
N GLY A 216 -18.43 0.82 5.72
CA GLY A 216 -17.34 -0.05 6.17
C GLY A 216 -15.96 0.35 5.61
N LEU A 217 -15.91 0.83 4.36
CA LEU A 217 -14.67 1.39 3.79
C LEU A 217 -14.28 2.70 4.48
N HIS A 218 -15.24 3.58 4.78
CA HIS A 218 -14.99 4.85 5.45
C HIS A 218 -14.40 4.63 6.84
N GLU A 219 -15.02 3.75 7.64
CA GLU A 219 -14.53 3.40 8.98
C GLU A 219 -13.10 2.85 8.93
N LYS A 220 -12.78 2.02 7.94
CA LYS A 220 -11.41 1.54 7.73
C LYS A 220 -10.46 2.70 7.44
N HIS A 221 -10.77 3.60 6.50
CA HIS A 221 -9.94 4.78 6.23
C HIS A 221 -9.75 5.65 7.48
N GLU A 222 -10.83 5.96 8.22
CA GLU A 222 -10.77 6.73 9.46
C GLU A 222 -9.87 6.02 10.49
N SER A 223 -9.95 4.69 10.61
CA SER A 223 -9.19 3.94 11.61
C SER A 223 -7.67 4.01 11.41
N TRP A 224 -7.18 4.14 10.18
CA TRP A 224 -5.73 4.13 9.90
C TRP A 224 -5.16 5.47 9.46
N LEU A 225 -5.94 6.38 8.87
CA LEU A 225 -5.48 7.72 8.44
C LEU A 225 -5.81 8.82 9.44
N PHE A 226 -6.76 8.56 10.34
CA PHE A 226 -7.17 9.51 11.35
C PHE A 226 -6.86 8.94 12.74
N PRO A 227 -6.30 9.73 13.66
CA PRO A 227 -6.07 9.25 15.01
C PRO A 227 -7.40 8.82 15.63
N SER A 228 -7.48 7.55 16.04
CA SER A 228 -8.63 7.10 16.81
C SER A 228 -8.63 7.87 18.13
N LYS A 229 -9.72 8.59 18.42
CA LYS A 229 -9.99 9.00 19.80
C LYS A 229 -10.18 7.70 20.56
N GLY A 230 -9.23 7.34 21.42
CA GLY A 230 -9.27 6.11 22.20
C GLY A 230 -10.68 5.81 22.70
N GLY A 231 -11.32 4.82 22.08
CA GLY A 231 -12.72 4.47 22.32
C GLY A 231 -12.81 3.35 23.34
N GLY A 232 -12.64 3.70 24.61
CA GLY A 232 -13.33 2.97 25.68
C GLY A 232 -14.83 3.24 25.55
N SER A 233 -15.63 2.18 25.58
CA SER A 233 -17.09 2.25 25.60
C SER A 233 -17.58 3.16 26.73
N GLY A 234 -18.45 4.14 26.39
CA GLY A 234 -19.29 4.86 27.36
C GLY A 234 -18.94 6.33 27.62
N VAL A 235 -19.75 7.23 27.04
CA VAL A 235 -20.19 8.53 27.59
C VAL A 235 -19.11 9.52 28.11
N LEU A 236 -18.96 10.63 27.37
CA LEU A 236 -18.49 11.97 27.77
C LEU A 236 -17.04 12.13 28.30
N SER A 237 -16.16 12.64 27.44
CA SER A 237 -15.31 13.80 27.77
C SER A 237 -14.64 14.33 26.50
N VAL A 238 -14.91 15.59 26.15
CA VAL A 238 -14.05 16.35 25.23
C VAL A 238 -12.79 16.69 26.01
N SER A 239 -11.74 15.90 25.81
CA SER A 239 -10.40 16.24 26.29
C SER A 239 -9.38 15.96 25.20
N GLN A 240 -9.05 17.06 24.51
CA GLN A 240 -7.79 17.42 23.87
C GLN A 240 -7.27 16.54 22.72
N LEU A 241 -7.17 17.18 21.54
CA LEU A 241 -6.30 16.78 20.44
C LEU A 241 -4.90 16.44 20.99
N PRO A 242 -4.23 15.38 20.52
CA PRO A 242 -2.85 15.12 20.90
C PRO A 242 -2.01 16.34 20.55
N THR A 243 -1.57 17.07 21.57
CA THR A 243 -0.64 18.18 21.46
C THR A 243 0.75 17.64 21.18
N HIS A 244 0.97 17.11 19.97
CA HIS A 244 2.29 17.17 19.35
C HIS A 244 2.28 18.38 18.42
N MET A 245 2.21 19.57 19.03
CA MET A 245 2.31 20.83 18.33
C MET A 245 3.76 21.00 17.87
N ASP A 246 4.07 20.42 16.73
CA ASP A 246 5.28 20.76 16.02
C ASP A 246 5.18 22.22 15.57
N GLY A 247 5.97 23.09 16.21
CA GLY A 247 6.01 24.52 15.90
C GLY A 247 6.49 24.84 14.48
N SER A 248 6.91 23.83 13.72
CA SER A 248 7.28 23.94 12.30
C SER A 248 6.12 23.84 11.32
N LEU A 249 4.91 23.43 11.75
CA LEU A 249 3.76 23.31 10.85
C LEU A 249 3.22 24.70 10.41
N PRO A 250 3.02 24.92 9.10
CA PRO A 250 2.39 26.14 8.60
C PRO A 250 0.99 26.37 9.22
N PRO A 251 0.62 27.61 9.57
CA PRO A 251 -0.67 27.91 10.20
C PRO A 251 -1.90 27.43 9.42
N GLY A 252 -1.81 27.35 8.08
CA GLY A 252 -2.92 26.97 7.19
C GLY A 252 -3.28 25.47 7.20
N ILE A 253 -2.38 24.62 7.68
CA ILE A 253 -2.54 23.15 7.72
C ILE A 253 -2.34 22.55 9.12
N ARG A 254 -2.03 23.36 10.12
CA ARG A 254 -1.65 22.90 11.47
C ARG A 254 -2.70 22.02 12.15
N ASP A 255 -3.98 22.27 11.91
CA ASP A 255 -5.12 21.51 12.43
C ASP A 255 -5.55 20.34 11.51
N ARG A 256 -4.84 20.13 10.40
CA ARG A 256 -5.18 19.17 9.34
C ARG A 256 -4.12 18.11 9.12
N VAL A 257 -2.91 18.30 9.65
CA VAL A 257 -1.83 17.31 9.55
C VAL A 257 -1.80 16.45 10.80
N PHE A 258 -1.88 15.15 10.61
CA PHE A 258 -1.78 14.14 11.67
C PHE A 258 -0.62 13.20 11.40
N TYR A 259 -0.09 12.59 12.44
CA TYR A 259 0.90 11.54 12.31
C TYR A 259 0.23 10.18 12.46
N LEU A 260 0.62 9.27 11.57
CA LEU A 260 0.13 7.90 11.57
C LEU A 260 0.72 7.13 12.75
N GLU A 261 -0.12 6.73 13.71
CA GLU A 261 0.28 6.02 14.92
C GLU A 261 -0.76 4.95 15.28
N GLY A 262 -0.29 3.77 15.72
CA GLY A 262 -1.15 2.67 16.17
C GLY A 262 -0.56 1.29 15.88
N ASP A 263 -0.91 0.32 16.74
CA ASP A 263 -0.43 -1.07 16.63
C ASP A 263 -1.03 -1.81 15.42
N HIS A 264 -2.16 -1.33 14.90
CA HIS A 264 -2.85 -1.88 13.73
C HIS A 264 -2.27 -1.38 12.39
N MET A 265 -1.23 -0.55 12.42
CA MET A 265 -0.58 0.01 11.23
C MET A 265 0.68 -0.77 10.85
N HIS A 266 0.96 -0.86 9.55
CA HIS A 266 2.22 -1.44 9.09
C HIS A 266 3.40 -0.59 9.60
N SER A 267 4.43 -1.24 10.14
CA SER A 267 5.54 -0.57 10.83
C SER A 267 6.26 0.47 9.97
N SER A 268 6.31 0.26 8.66
CA SER A 268 6.98 1.17 7.72
C SER A 268 6.30 2.53 7.52
N ILE A 269 5.01 2.67 7.86
CA ILE A 269 4.27 3.92 7.74
C ILE A 269 4.01 4.61 9.07
N GLN A 270 4.55 4.08 10.17
CA GLN A 270 4.48 4.75 11.46
C GLN A 270 5.19 6.10 11.39
N LYS A 271 4.55 7.13 11.93
CA LYS A 271 5.00 8.54 11.93
C LYS A 271 5.11 9.18 10.54
N VAL A 272 4.55 8.57 9.51
CA VAL A 272 4.33 9.26 8.23
C VAL A 272 3.22 10.31 8.46
N PRO A 273 3.38 11.56 7.98
CA PRO A 273 2.35 12.58 8.13
C PRO A 273 1.20 12.38 7.13
N ALA A 274 -0.02 12.70 7.54
CA ALA A 274 -1.23 12.66 6.73
C ALA A 274 -1.94 14.02 6.78
N LEU A 275 -2.12 14.66 5.63
CA LEU A 275 -2.93 15.87 5.45
C LEU A 275 -4.39 15.49 5.20
N VAL A 276 -5.30 15.97 6.05
CA VAL A 276 -6.74 15.73 5.91
C VAL A 276 -7.42 16.91 5.24
N LEU A 277 -8.03 16.64 4.10
CA LEU A 277 -8.79 17.61 3.32
C LEU A 277 -10.27 17.27 3.42
N ASP A 278 -11.06 18.23 3.89
CA ASP A 278 -12.51 18.11 3.97
C ASP A 278 -13.09 18.24 2.57
N CYS A 279 -13.75 17.19 2.10
CA CYS A 279 -14.39 17.09 0.78
C CYS A 279 -15.90 16.82 0.91
N GLU A 280 -16.50 17.11 2.08
CA GLU A 280 -17.95 17.02 2.28
C GLU A 280 -18.73 17.96 1.35
N PRO A 281 -18.34 19.24 1.18
CA PRO A 281 -19.08 20.13 0.29
C PRO A 281 -18.94 19.68 -1.17
N ASP A 282 -20.02 19.79 -1.94
CA ASP A 282 -20.00 19.50 -3.37
C ASP A 282 -19.43 20.70 -4.15
N ILE A 283 -18.09 20.73 -4.23
CA ILE A 283 -17.35 21.83 -4.83
C ILE A 283 -17.11 21.54 -6.30
N ASP A 284 -17.68 22.38 -7.17
CA ASP A 284 -17.32 22.39 -8.59
C ASP A 284 -16.01 23.17 -8.78
N PHE A 285 -14.89 22.45 -8.86
CA PHE A 285 -13.56 23.05 -9.05
C PHE A 285 -13.39 23.84 -10.35
N ASN A 286 -14.32 23.76 -11.31
CA ASN A 286 -14.30 24.63 -12.50
C ASN A 286 -14.86 26.03 -12.20
N ARG A 287 -15.79 26.13 -11.24
CA ARG A 287 -16.49 27.37 -10.91
C ARG A 287 -15.92 28.01 -9.65
N ASP A 288 -15.57 27.20 -8.66
CA ASP A 288 -15.01 27.66 -7.40
C ASP A 288 -13.47 27.67 -7.44
N ILE A 289 -12.95 28.70 -8.09
CA ILE A 289 -11.51 28.95 -8.22
C ILE A 289 -10.86 29.19 -6.84
N GLN A 290 -11.59 29.79 -5.89
CA GLN A 290 -11.07 30.07 -4.56
C GLN A 290 -10.87 28.79 -3.76
N ALA A 291 -11.86 27.89 -3.75
CA ALA A 291 -11.73 26.59 -3.12
C ALA A 291 -10.60 25.78 -3.76
N LYS A 292 -10.54 25.72 -5.09
CA LYS A 292 -9.47 25.04 -5.82
C LYS A 292 -8.08 25.55 -5.42
N ARG A 293 -7.90 26.88 -5.37
CA ARG A 293 -6.63 27.51 -4.96
C ARG A 293 -6.29 27.21 -3.50
N LYS A 294 -7.28 27.21 -2.61
CA LYS A 294 -7.10 26.88 -1.19
C LYS A 294 -6.57 25.45 -1.02
N TYR A 295 -7.18 24.46 -1.68
CA TYR A 295 -6.66 23.08 -1.59
C TYR A 295 -5.25 22.96 -2.18
N ALA A 296 -4.96 23.63 -3.30
CA ALA A 296 -3.62 23.63 -3.88
C ALA A 296 -2.57 24.22 -2.91
N GLN A 297 -2.91 25.33 -2.26
CA GLN A 297 -2.05 25.95 -1.24
C GLN A 297 -1.82 25.00 -0.06
N GLN A 298 -2.84 24.32 0.42
CA GLN A 298 -2.69 23.34 1.51
C GLN A 298 -1.77 22.18 1.12
N VAL A 299 -1.85 21.68 -0.10
CA VAL A 299 -0.93 20.64 -0.60
C VAL A 299 0.50 21.18 -0.76
N ALA A 300 0.66 22.40 -1.25
CA ALA A 300 1.97 23.03 -1.39
C ALA A 300 2.63 23.29 -0.02
N GLU A 301 1.87 23.82 0.95
CA GLU A 301 2.33 23.98 2.34
C GLU A 301 2.73 22.65 2.96
N PHE A 302 1.96 21.59 2.69
CA PHE A 302 2.28 20.25 3.16
C PHE A 302 3.54 19.68 2.51
N PHE A 303 3.74 19.92 1.21
CA PHE A 303 4.97 19.57 0.51
C PHE A 303 6.19 20.25 1.14
N GLU A 304 6.15 21.56 1.36
CA GLU A 304 7.25 22.32 1.96
C GLU A 304 7.55 21.83 3.38
N PHE A 305 6.50 21.55 4.17
CA PHE A 305 6.65 20.97 5.49
C PHE A 305 7.39 19.63 5.46
N VAL A 306 6.95 18.67 4.64
CA VAL A 306 7.60 17.35 4.57
C VAL A 306 9.00 17.46 3.97
N ASN A 307 9.21 18.34 3.00
CA ASN A 307 10.52 18.56 2.40
C ASN A 307 11.52 19.12 3.40
N SER A 308 11.13 20.13 4.19
CA SER A 308 12.00 20.71 5.22
C SER A 308 12.41 19.69 6.30
N LYS A 309 11.51 18.78 6.67
CA LYS A 309 11.81 17.71 7.62
C LYS A 309 12.78 16.65 7.09
N LYS A 310 12.80 16.43 5.78
CA LYS A 310 13.78 15.53 5.15
C LYS A 310 15.14 16.19 4.95
N GLU A 311 15.17 17.50 4.75
CA GLU A 311 16.41 18.28 4.57
C GLU A 311 17.09 18.61 5.92
N ALA A 312 16.37 18.60 7.05
CA ALA A 312 16.95 18.74 8.37
C ALA A 312 17.87 17.53 8.68
N PRO A 313 19.16 17.73 8.99
CA PRO A 313 20.03 16.63 9.38
C PRO A 313 19.46 15.96 10.62
N SER A 314 19.42 14.62 10.60
CA SER A 314 19.01 13.78 11.72
C SER A 314 20.01 13.90 12.87
N GLU A 315 20.03 15.04 13.56
CA GLU A 315 20.61 15.16 14.89
C GLU A 315 19.59 14.59 15.88
N GLN A 316 20.03 13.58 16.64
CA GLN A 316 19.27 12.82 17.66
C GLN A 316 18.56 11.56 17.15
N THR A 317 19.34 10.54 16.75
CA THR A 317 19.19 9.17 17.26
C THR A 317 20.37 8.30 16.81
N SER A 318 21.45 8.23 17.61
CA SER A 318 22.22 6.99 17.84
C SER A 318 23.48 7.22 18.67
N THR A 319 23.33 7.51 19.97
CA THR A 319 24.29 7.08 21.01
C THR A 319 23.85 5.78 21.69
N GLU A 320 22.91 5.03 21.09
CA GLU A 320 22.45 3.73 21.63
C GLU A 320 22.42 2.57 20.61
N LYS A 321 22.89 2.74 19.37
CA LYS A 321 22.95 1.64 18.38
C LYS A 321 24.20 0.75 18.46
N ASP A 322 25.07 0.93 19.45
CA ASP A 322 26.33 0.19 19.56
C ASP A 322 26.28 -1.01 20.54
N ARG A 323 25.09 -1.49 20.90
CA ARG A 323 24.92 -2.73 21.69
C ARG A 323 23.80 -3.62 21.17
N MET A 324 23.91 -4.10 19.94
CA MET A 324 23.35 -5.39 19.52
C MET A 324 23.79 -5.73 18.09
N ASN A 325 25.00 -6.29 17.97
CA ASN A 325 25.38 -7.07 16.80
C ASN A 325 25.01 -8.53 17.08
N PRO A 326 23.97 -9.12 16.46
CA PRO A 326 23.95 -10.57 16.32
C PRO A 326 24.98 -10.93 15.25
N LYS A 327 26.15 -11.40 15.67
CA LYS A 327 27.07 -12.13 14.79
C LYS A 327 26.28 -13.28 14.17
N ILE A 328 26.03 -13.20 12.86
CA ILE A 328 25.55 -14.33 12.07
C ILE A 328 26.67 -15.37 12.07
N MET A 329 26.58 -16.35 12.96
CA MET A 329 27.40 -17.56 12.89
C MET A 329 26.77 -18.52 11.90
N PHE A 330 27.44 -18.73 10.78
CA PHE A 330 27.18 -19.87 9.91
C PHE A 330 27.53 -21.17 10.66
N PRO A 331 26.69 -22.21 10.67
CA PRO A 331 27.06 -23.50 11.23
C PRO A 331 28.14 -24.14 10.36
N ASN A 332 29.29 -24.40 10.98
CA ASN A 332 30.39 -25.16 10.41
C ASN A 332 29.95 -26.59 10.06
N ARG A 333 30.44 -27.08 8.91
CA ARG A 333 30.32 -28.49 8.48
C ARG A 333 30.90 -29.45 9.53
N GLY A 334 30.15 -30.51 9.80
CA GLY A 334 30.68 -31.83 10.20
C GLY A 334 30.57 -32.17 11.69
N GLY A 335 29.76 -33.18 12.01
CA GLY A 335 29.76 -33.81 13.33
C GLY A 335 28.41 -34.43 13.69
N LEU A 336 28.26 -35.72 13.36
CA LEU A 336 27.18 -36.60 13.81
C LEU A 336 27.17 -36.67 15.35
N TRP A 337 26.07 -36.32 16.01
CA TRP A 337 25.86 -36.64 17.43
C TRP A 337 24.42 -37.10 17.64
N VAL A 338 24.29 -38.39 17.96
CA VAL A 338 23.05 -39.05 18.38
C VAL A 338 23.10 -39.17 19.91
N PRO A 339 22.07 -38.74 20.66
CA PRO A 339 21.93 -39.13 22.05
C PRO A 339 21.26 -40.49 22.17
N ASP A 340 21.95 -41.41 22.85
CA ASP A 340 21.49 -42.75 23.21
C ASP A 340 20.27 -42.75 24.17
N GLY A 341 19.37 -43.71 23.94
CA GLY A 341 18.62 -44.36 25.00
C GLY A 341 17.16 -43.94 25.21
N VAL A 342 16.23 -44.65 24.54
CA VAL A 342 15.09 -45.44 25.10
C VAL A 342 14.32 -46.05 23.89
N PRO A 343 13.86 -47.32 23.94
CA PRO A 343 13.54 -48.13 22.75
C PRO A 343 12.13 -47.91 22.16
N PRO A 344 11.87 -48.43 20.94
CA PRO A 344 10.65 -48.12 20.19
C PRO A 344 9.48 -49.00 20.64
N PHE A 345 8.36 -48.37 20.99
CA PHE A 345 7.08 -49.07 21.02
C PHE A 345 6.58 -49.24 19.58
N ALA A 346 6.40 -50.51 19.24
CA ALA A 346 5.82 -51.00 18.01
C ALA A 346 4.29 -50.81 17.98
N GLY A 347 3.76 -50.53 16.78
CA GLY A 347 2.47 -51.03 16.32
C GLY A 347 1.21 -50.23 16.63
N SER A 348 0.66 -49.58 15.60
CA SER A 348 -0.63 -50.02 15.01
C SER A 348 -0.89 -49.29 13.69
N ALA A 349 -1.51 -50.02 12.77
CA ALA A 349 -1.51 -49.82 11.33
C ALA A 349 -2.72 -49.02 10.78
N MET A 350 -2.63 -48.74 9.47
CA MET A 350 -3.70 -48.41 8.49
C MET A 350 -4.00 -46.90 8.37
N ASN A 351 -3.96 -46.25 7.20
CA ASN A 351 -4.34 -46.72 5.87
C ASN A 351 -3.52 -46.04 4.75
N LEU A 352 -2.99 -46.87 3.85
CA LEU A 352 -2.54 -46.47 2.52
C LEU A 352 -3.75 -46.34 1.60
N ASP A 353 -4.15 -45.11 1.24
CA ASP A 353 -5.08 -44.88 0.12
C ASP A 353 -4.95 -43.47 -0.48
N PHE A 354 -3.75 -43.11 -0.94
CA PHE A 354 -3.57 -41.89 -1.74
C PHE A 354 -2.65 -42.05 -2.96
N ARG A 355 -2.34 -43.29 -3.36
CA ARG A 355 -1.40 -43.57 -4.46
C ARG A 355 -1.97 -44.38 -5.63
N ARG A 356 -3.30 -44.42 -5.82
CA ARG A 356 -3.90 -45.22 -6.90
C ARG A 356 -4.94 -44.53 -7.80
N ALA A 357 -4.95 -43.20 -7.86
CA ALA A 357 -5.88 -42.46 -8.72
C ALA A 357 -5.17 -41.58 -9.76
N MET A 358 -4.17 -42.10 -10.50
CA MET A 358 -3.65 -41.50 -11.75
C MET A 358 -3.09 -42.59 -12.67
N SER A 359 -3.88 -43.61 -12.97
CA SER A 359 -3.62 -44.52 -14.11
C SER A 359 -4.94 -45.01 -14.68
N SER A 360 -5.59 -44.14 -15.44
CA SER A 360 -6.50 -44.49 -16.53
C SER A 360 -6.72 -43.24 -17.36
N TYR A 361 -6.91 -43.42 -18.67
CA TYR A 361 -6.99 -42.42 -19.75
C TYR A 361 -5.70 -42.18 -20.55
N LEU A 362 -5.28 -43.23 -21.26
CA LEU A 362 -4.85 -43.11 -22.65
C LEU A 362 -5.98 -43.62 -23.55
N PRO A 363 -6.25 -42.99 -24.70
CA PRO A 363 -6.81 -43.70 -25.85
C PRO A 363 -5.77 -43.80 -26.98
N THR A 364 -5.55 -45.06 -27.36
CA THR A 364 -5.10 -45.69 -28.64
C THR A 364 -4.33 -44.88 -29.67
#